data_AF-A0AAU9LR79-F1
#
_entry.id   AF-A0AAU9LR79-F1
#
_cell.length_a   1.000
_cell.length_b   1.000
_cell.length_c   1.000
_cell.angle_alpha   90.00
_cell.angle_beta   90.00
_cell.angle_gamma   90.00
#
_symmetry.space_group_name_H-M   'P 1'
#
loop_
_entity.id
_entity.type
_entity.pdbx_description
1 polymer ?
#
loop_
_entity_poly.entity_id
_entity_poly.type
_entity_poly.pdbx_seq_one_letter_code
_entity_poly.pdbx_strand_id
1 'polypeptide(L)'
;MARTSISKDHNVAHNILAKRTLPILKQLLHRPAPPVSTPSRSITYIPRPGDDAPRHVTLIPGDGIGPLVTGAVEQVMDVMHVLIYFEKFDVHGDMKTIPTEFIESIKKNKVCFKGGLNTPMGGGVSSLNVQLRKELDLYASLVNCFNLPGYPRTIKMLILW
;
A
#
# COMPACT_ATOMS: atom_id res chain seq x y z
N MET A 1 -6.13 70.34 -43.67
CA MET A 1 -7.08 69.94 -42.59
C MET A 1 -6.63 68.61 -42.02
N ALA A 2 -6.67 68.49 -40.70
CA ALA A 2 -5.80 67.68 -39.86
C ALA A 2 -6.05 66.17 -39.86
N ARG A 3 -4.96 65.40 -39.74
CA ARG A 3 -4.90 64.02 -39.21
C ARG A 3 -5.18 64.03 -37.70
N THR A 4 -5.86 63.02 -37.16
CA THR A 4 -5.79 62.47 -35.77
C THR A 4 -7.01 61.56 -35.54
N SER A 5 -7.05 60.47 -34.77
CA SER A 5 -6.09 59.60 -34.10
C SER A 5 -6.94 58.57 -33.34
N ILE A 6 -7.04 57.34 -33.83
CA ILE A 6 -7.66 56.23 -33.09
C ILE A 6 -6.49 55.46 -32.45
N SER A 7 -6.09 55.87 -31.25
CA SER A 7 -5.10 55.17 -30.42
C SER A 7 -5.12 55.75 -29.00
N LYS A 8 -6.15 55.45 -28.20
CA LYS A 8 -6.16 55.83 -26.77
C LYS A 8 -6.63 54.77 -25.77
N ASP A 9 -7.04 53.57 -26.19
CA ASP A 9 -7.63 52.59 -25.24
C ASP A 9 -6.70 51.46 -24.77
N HIS A 10 -5.50 51.29 -25.34
CA HIS A 10 -4.60 50.20 -24.94
C HIS A 10 -3.77 50.48 -23.67
N ASN A 11 -3.59 51.75 -23.27
CA ASN A 11 -2.69 52.10 -22.16
C ASN A 11 -3.35 52.13 -20.76
N VAL A 12 -4.68 52.08 -20.68
CA VAL A 12 -5.40 52.14 -19.39
C VAL A 12 -5.51 50.75 -18.74
N ALA A 13 -5.73 49.70 -19.54
CA ALA A 13 -5.87 48.32 -19.04
C ALA A 13 -4.57 47.75 -18.44
N HIS A 14 -3.41 48.05 -19.05
CA HIS A 14 -2.10 47.60 -18.58
C HIS A 14 -1.74 48.17 -17.20
N ASN A 15 -2.13 49.41 -16.92
CA ASN A 15 -1.83 50.08 -15.65
C ASN A 15 -2.74 49.63 -14.48
N ILE A 16 -3.95 49.14 -14.77
CA ILE A 16 -4.89 48.66 -13.74
C ILE A 16 -4.51 47.24 -13.28
N LEU A 17 -4.05 46.38 -14.20
CA LEU A 17 -3.61 45.03 -13.89
C LEU A 17 -2.29 45.00 -13.10
N ALA A 18 -1.35 45.89 -13.43
CA ALA A 18 -0.09 46.03 -12.71
C ALA A 18 -0.26 46.57 -11.27
N LYS A 19 -1.22 47.46 -11.04
CA LYS A 19 -1.47 48.04 -9.70
C LYS A 19 -2.18 47.10 -8.72
N ARG A 20 -2.88 46.09 -9.21
CA ARG A 20 -3.60 45.10 -8.39
C ARG A 20 -2.78 43.85 -8.04
N THR A 21 -1.73 43.56 -8.78
CA THR A 21 -0.92 42.33 -8.65
C THR A 21 0.28 42.50 -7.70
N LEU A 22 0.84 43.70 -7.60
CA LEU A 22 1.97 44.02 -6.72
C LEU A 22 1.74 43.78 -5.22
N PRO A 23 0.57 44.08 -4.61
CA PRO A 23 0.37 43.81 -3.17
C PRO A 23 0.26 42.31 -2.87
N ILE A 24 -0.32 41.53 -3.79
CA ILE A 24 -0.45 40.07 -3.67
C ILE A 24 0.92 39.40 -3.78
N LEU A 25 1.76 39.85 -4.72
CA LEU A 25 3.12 39.33 -4.88
C LEU A 25 3.99 39.65 -3.64
N LYS A 26 3.85 40.84 -3.05
CA LYS A 26 4.52 41.18 -1.78
C LYS A 26 4.05 40.33 -0.61
N GLN A 27 2.75 39.99 -0.54
CA GLN A 27 2.19 39.09 0.47
C GLN A 27 2.69 37.64 0.33
N LEU A 28 2.91 37.17 -0.90
CA LEU A 28 3.46 35.83 -1.14
C LEU A 28 4.96 35.75 -0.83
N LEU A 29 5.71 36.82 -1.06
CA LEU A 29 7.14 36.90 -0.76
C LEU A 29 7.46 37.03 0.74
N HIS A 30 6.55 37.53 1.57
CA HIS A 30 6.73 37.68 3.02
C HIS A 30 6.12 36.55 3.84
N ARG A 31 5.55 35.52 3.22
CA ARG A 31 4.99 34.37 3.95
C ARG A 31 6.15 33.47 4.41
N PRO A 32 6.38 33.31 5.73
CA PRO A 32 7.34 32.32 6.19
C PRO A 32 6.91 30.95 5.67
N ALA A 33 7.86 30.22 5.09
CA ALA A 33 7.60 28.88 4.58
C ALA A 33 6.96 28.05 5.71
N PRO A 34 5.87 27.30 5.44
CA PRO A 34 5.38 26.34 6.42
C PRO A 34 6.55 25.44 6.81
N PRO A 35 6.71 25.08 8.10
CA PRO A 35 7.74 24.15 8.49
C PRO A 35 7.57 22.91 7.62
N VAL A 36 8.61 22.62 6.83
CA VAL A 36 8.69 21.40 6.04
C VAL A 36 8.84 20.27 7.05
N SER A 37 7.73 19.86 7.64
CA SER A 37 7.62 18.56 8.27
C SER A 37 7.73 17.57 7.13
N THR A 38 8.98 17.19 6.83
CA THR A 38 9.24 16.05 5.97
C THR A 38 8.52 14.90 6.67
N PRO A 39 7.50 14.26 6.05
CA PRO A 39 7.03 13.01 6.59
C PRO A 39 8.24 12.08 6.50
N SER A 40 8.89 11.84 7.63
CA SER A 40 9.88 10.78 7.77
C SER A 40 9.10 9.47 7.64
N ARG A 41 8.78 9.11 6.40
CA ARG A 41 8.44 7.74 6.09
C ARG A 41 9.74 7.01 6.28
N SER A 42 9.90 6.36 7.44
CA SER A 42 10.94 5.38 7.63
C SER A 42 10.73 4.31 6.56
N ILE A 43 11.46 4.43 5.45
CA ILE A 43 11.68 3.30 4.57
C ILE A 43 12.37 2.28 5.47
N THR A 44 11.59 1.33 5.99
CA THR A 44 12.15 0.22 6.71
C THR A 44 12.84 -0.61 5.66
N TYR A 45 14.17 -0.47 5.59
CA TYR A 45 14.98 -1.32 4.75
C TYR A 45 14.76 -2.75 5.24
N ILE A 46 14.02 -3.54 4.45
CA ILE A 46 13.91 -4.97 4.66
C ILE A 46 15.24 -5.54 4.17
N PRO A 47 16.07 -6.15 5.04
CA PRO A 47 17.33 -6.74 4.61
C PRO A 47 17.10 -7.73 3.48
N ARG A 48 18.03 -7.81 2.55
CA ARG A 48 17.88 -8.65 1.35
C ARG A 48 17.90 -10.13 1.77
N PRO A 49 17.04 -10.99 1.21
CA PRO A 49 17.17 -12.44 1.41
C PRO A 49 18.58 -12.87 1.00
N GLY A 50 19.40 -13.31 1.95
CA GLY A 50 20.81 -13.66 1.71
C GLY A 50 21.82 -13.33 2.83
N ASP A 51 21.46 -12.52 3.83
CA ASP A 51 22.40 -12.14 4.90
C ASP A 51 22.65 -13.24 5.97
N ASP A 52 22.30 -14.51 5.68
CA ASP A 52 22.33 -15.67 6.59
C ASP A 52 21.66 -15.48 7.97
N ALA A 53 20.98 -14.36 8.18
CA ALA A 53 20.31 -14.04 9.42
C ALA A 53 18.94 -14.73 9.49
N PRO A 54 18.61 -15.40 10.62
CA PRO A 54 17.30 -16.00 10.82
C PRO A 54 16.19 -14.95 10.77
N ARG A 55 15.07 -15.28 10.12
CA ARG A 55 13.92 -14.38 9.96
C ARG A 55 12.69 -14.92 10.64
N HIS A 56 12.05 -14.06 11.43
CA HIS A 56 10.73 -14.35 12.00
C HIS A 56 9.66 -13.95 10.98
N VAL A 57 8.71 -14.84 10.73
CA VAL A 57 7.56 -14.62 9.86
C VAL A 57 6.31 -14.97 10.65
N THR A 58 5.38 -14.04 10.74
CA THR A 58 4.08 -14.32 11.35
C THR A 58 3.27 -15.21 10.41
N LEU A 59 2.69 -16.29 10.93
CA LEU A 59 1.95 -17.27 10.14
C LEU A 59 0.52 -17.44 10.66
N ILE A 60 -0.47 -17.28 9.77
CA ILE A 60 -1.85 -17.71 10.02
C ILE A 60 -2.14 -18.92 9.11
N PRO A 61 -2.40 -20.12 9.65
CA PRO A 61 -2.82 -21.26 8.85
C PRO A 61 -4.14 -21.01 8.09
N GLY A 62 -5.06 -20.28 8.73
CA GLY A 62 -6.35 -19.88 8.19
C GLY A 62 -7.38 -21.01 8.19
N ASP A 63 -8.42 -20.85 7.38
CA ASP A 63 -9.61 -21.70 7.36
C ASP A 63 -9.66 -22.63 6.13
N GLY A 64 -10.52 -23.64 6.21
CA GLY A 64 -10.79 -24.55 5.10
C GLY A 64 -9.54 -25.32 4.68
N ILE A 65 -9.07 -25.10 3.45
CA ILE A 65 -7.85 -25.73 2.92
C ILE A 65 -6.56 -25.02 3.39
N GLY A 66 -6.67 -23.88 4.07
CA GLY A 66 -5.55 -23.05 4.50
C GLY A 66 -4.46 -23.80 5.27
N PRO A 67 -4.79 -24.58 6.31
CA PRO A 67 -3.80 -25.35 7.08
C PRO A 67 -3.04 -26.39 6.24
N LEU A 68 -3.69 -26.97 5.23
CA LEU A 68 -3.03 -27.94 4.34
C LEU A 68 -1.99 -27.27 3.43
N VAL A 69 -2.34 -26.12 2.84
CA VAL A 69 -1.45 -25.39 1.94
C VAL A 69 -0.30 -24.74 2.71
N THR A 70 -0.59 -24.12 3.86
CA THR A 70 0.45 -23.50 4.71
C THR A 70 1.41 -24.55 5.26
N GLY A 71 0.90 -25.71 5.71
CA GLY A 71 1.74 -26.83 6.13
C GLY A 71 2.65 -27.37 5.02
N ALA A 72 2.16 -27.46 3.77
CA ALA A 72 3.00 -27.85 2.63
C ALA A 72 4.13 -26.84 2.37
N VAL A 73 3.86 -25.54 2.52
CA VAL A 73 4.89 -24.50 2.39
C VAL A 73 5.93 -24.62 3.49
N GLU A 74 5.53 -24.84 4.74
CA GLU A 74 6.46 -25.07 5.84
C GLU A 74 7.39 -26.26 5.57
N GLN A 75 6.84 -27.38 5.09
CA GLN A 75 7.63 -28.57 4.73
C GLN A 75 8.65 -28.27 3.62
N VAL A 76 8.25 -27.54 2.58
CA VAL A 76 9.17 -27.16 1.49
C VAL A 76 10.28 -26.25 2.01
N MET A 77 9.95 -25.28 2.86
CA MET A 77 10.94 -24.35 3.43
C MET A 77 11.95 -25.08 4.35
N ASP A 78 11.48 -26.07 5.12
CA ASP A 78 12.31 -26.90 5.98
C ASP A 78 13.29 -27.77 5.16
N VAL A 79 12.81 -28.42 4.11
CA VAL A 79 13.64 -29.20 3.17
C VAL A 79 14.64 -28.32 2.42
N MET A 80 14.27 -27.08 2.12
CA MET A 80 15.17 -26.09 1.51
C MET A 80 16.18 -25.49 2.50
N HIS A 81 16.12 -25.87 3.79
CA HIS A 81 16.97 -25.36 4.87
C HIS A 81 17.00 -23.83 4.95
N VAL A 82 15.85 -23.19 4.70
CA VAL A 82 15.74 -21.74 4.80
C VAL A 82 15.65 -21.34 6.27
N LEU A 83 16.45 -20.35 6.69
CA LEU A 83 16.48 -19.83 8.07
C LEU A 83 15.25 -18.96 8.39
N ILE A 84 14.06 -19.56 8.37
CA ILE A 84 12.78 -18.91 8.67
C ILE A 84 12.15 -19.56 9.90
N TYR A 85 11.75 -18.74 10.86
CA TYR A 85 10.99 -19.13 12.04
C TYR A 85 9.56 -18.62 11.93
N PHE A 86 8.61 -19.55 11.88
CA PHE A 86 7.19 -19.22 11.81
C PHE A 86 6.59 -19.02 13.21
N GLU A 87 6.11 -17.81 13.48
CA GLU A 87 5.30 -17.49 14.66
C GLU A 87 3.84 -17.74 14.31
N LYS A 88 3.27 -18.87 14.73
CA LYS A 88 1.92 -19.29 14.36
C LYS A 88 0.87 -18.65 15.26
N PHE A 89 -0.18 -18.10 14.65
CA PHE A 89 -1.36 -17.58 15.32
C PHE A 89 -2.61 -18.26 14.77
N ASP A 90 -3.46 -18.70 15.68
CA ASP A 90 -4.76 -19.29 15.34
C ASP A 90 -5.78 -18.17 15.16
N VAL A 91 -6.04 -17.82 13.91
CA VAL A 91 -6.93 -16.73 13.52
C VAL A 91 -7.87 -17.24 12.44
N HIS A 92 -9.17 -17.14 12.72
CA HIS A 92 -10.24 -17.60 11.85
C HIS A 92 -11.08 -16.43 11.34
N GLY A 93 -11.68 -16.59 10.16
CA GLY A 93 -12.44 -15.53 9.52
C GLY A 93 -13.82 -15.24 10.14
N ASP A 94 -14.30 -16.10 11.03
CA ASP A 94 -15.52 -15.92 11.83
C ASP A 94 -15.28 -15.11 13.12
N MET A 95 -14.02 -14.85 13.48
CA MET A 95 -13.66 -14.01 14.61
C MET A 95 -14.16 -12.58 14.42
N LYS A 96 -14.75 -12.00 15.46
CA LYS A 96 -15.27 -10.61 15.44
C LYS A 96 -14.14 -9.57 15.44
N THR A 97 -13.03 -9.90 16.09
CA THR A 97 -11.92 -8.99 16.35
C THR A 97 -10.60 -9.71 16.18
N ILE A 98 -9.61 -8.99 15.66
CA ILE A 98 -8.26 -9.50 15.47
C ILE A 98 -7.51 -9.44 16.81
N PRO A 99 -6.80 -10.51 17.24
CA PRO A 99 -5.96 -10.47 18.43
C PRO A 99 -4.87 -9.39 18.32
N THR A 100 -4.67 -8.61 19.38
CA THR A 100 -3.68 -7.53 19.41
C THR A 100 -2.26 -8.06 19.29
N GLU A 101 -1.96 -9.17 19.98
CA GLU A 101 -0.66 -9.85 19.94
C GLU A 101 -0.25 -10.24 18.51
N PHE A 102 -1.23 -10.65 17.70
CA PHE A 102 -1.01 -10.99 16.30
C PHE A 102 -0.66 -9.75 15.46
N ILE A 103 -1.37 -8.64 15.64
CA ILE A 103 -1.04 -7.37 14.95
C ILE A 103 0.35 -6.87 15.37
N GLU A 104 0.70 -7.00 16.66
CA GLU A 104 2.02 -6.65 17.18
C GLU A 104 3.13 -7.52 16.58
N SER A 105 2.91 -8.84 16.48
CA SER A 105 3.84 -9.76 15.80
C SER A 105 4.07 -9.34 14.34
N ILE A 106 3.01 -9.01 13.58
CA ILE A 106 3.17 -8.55 12.20
C ILE A 106 3.92 -7.21 12.15
N LYS A 107 3.61 -6.27 13.05
CA LYS A 107 4.30 -4.98 13.11
C LYS A 107 5.77 -5.14 13.49
N LYS A 108 6.15 -6.16 14.27
CA LYS A 108 7.53 -6.50 14.62
C LYS A 108 8.23 -7.18 13.43
N ASN A 109 7.65 -8.24 12.88
CA ASN A 109 8.26 -9.09 11.86
C ASN A 109 8.22 -8.47 10.45
N LYS A 110 7.28 -7.54 10.21
CA LYS A 110 7.00 -6.87 8.91
C LYS A 110 6.56 -7.81 7.79
N VAL A 111 6.60 -9.11 8.00
CA VAL A 111 6.21 -10.15 7.03
C VAL A 111 5.19 -11.07 7.68
N CYS A 112 4.10 -11.31 6.96
CA CYS A 112 3.04 -12.21 7.37
C CYS A 112 2.70 -13.15 6.23
N PHE A 113 2.66 -14.44 6.50
CA PHE A 113 2.16 -15.47 5.60
C PHE A 113 0.78 -15.92 6.11
N LYS A 114 -0.25 -15.78 5.29
CA LYS A 114 -1.63 -16.14 5.67
C LYS A 114 -2.24 -17.15 4.72
N GLY A 115 -2.93 -18.13 5.26
CA GLY A 115 -3.90 -18.94 4.55
C GLY A 115 -5.17 -18.16 4.20
N GLY A 116 -6.09 -18.83 3.50
CA GLY A 116 -7.43 -18.30 3.23
C GLY A 116 -8.20 -18.09 4.52
N LEU A 117 -8.94 -16.99 4.64
CA LEU A 117 -9.83 -16.74 5.79
C LEU A 117 -11.25 -16.65 5.27
N ASN A 118 -12.13 -17.50 5.79
CA ASN A 118 -13.50 -17.59 5.36
C ASN A 118 -14.26 -16.35 5.80
N THR A 119 -14.88 -15.64 4.87
CA THR A 119 -15.73 -14.50 5.20
C THR A 119 -17.18 -14.96 5.19
N PRO A 120 -17.91 -14.92 6.32
CA PRO A 120 -19.33 -15.28 6.34
C PRO A 120 -20.11 -14.37 5.39
N MET A 121 -20.97 -14.96 4.55
CA MET A 121 -21.85 -14.21 3.66
C MET A 121 -23.14 -13.86 4.39
N GLY A 122 -23.39 -12.56 4.59
CA GLY A 122 -24.57 -12.06 5.32
C GLY A 122 -24.26 -10.70 5.93
N GLY A 123 -24.68 -9.64 5.23
CA GLY A 123 -24.24 -8.25 5.46
C GLY A 123 -24.39 -7.77 6.91
N GLY A 124 -23.27 -7.40 7.51
CA GLY A 124 -23.24 -6.74 8.82
C GLY A 124 -21.84 -6.63 9.44
N VAL A 125 -20.94 -7.57 9.14
CA VAL A 125 -19.56 -7.55 9.64
C VAL A 125 -18.56 -7.29 8.52
N SER A 126 -17.62 -6.38 8.76
CA SER A 126 -16.51 -6.17 7.83
C SER A 126 -15.60 -7.40 7.85
N SER A 127 -15.26 -7.95 6.68
CA SER A 127 -14.39 -9.13 6.54
C SER A 127 -13.08 -8.92 7.31
N LEU A 128 -12.61 -9.94 8.02
CA LEU A 128 -11.34 -9.91 8.75
C LEU A 128 -10.17 -9.54 7.82
N ASN A 129 -10.20 -9.97 6.55
CA ASN A 129 -9.18 -9.62 5.56
C ASN A 129 -9.17 -8.11 5.23
N VAL A 130 -10.34 -7.45 5.26
CA VAL A 130 -10.43 -6.00 5.05
C VAL A 130 -9.96 -5.26 6.29
N GLN A 131 -10.34 -5.71 7.49
CA GLN A 131 -9.86 -5.13 8.74
C GLN A 131 -8.32 -5.20 8.82
N LEU A 132 -7.73 -6.35 8.53
CA LEU A 132 -6.27 -6.54 8.53
C LEU A 132 -5.54 -5.53 7.65
N ARG A 133 -6.04 -5.31 6.43
CA ARG A 133 -5.44 -4.35 5.48
C ARG A 133 -5.53 -2.90 5.97
N LYS A 134 -6.63 -2.54 6.64
CA LYS A 134 -6.80 -1.20 7.23
C LYS A 134 -5.88 -0.99 8.44
N GLU A 135 -5.84 -1.95 9.36
CA GLU A 135 -5.03 -1.88 10.59
C GLU A 135 -3.52 -1.84 10.29
N LEU A 136 -3.09 -2.46 9.18
CA LEU A 136 -1.70 -2.50 8.75
C LEU A 136 -1.35 -1.46 7.68
N ASP A 137 -2.30 -0.61 7.27
CA ASP A 137 -2.14 0.38 6.19
C ASP A 137 -1.59 -0.23 4.87
N LEU A 138 -2.07 -1.43 4.52
CA LEU A 138 -1.66 -2.16 3.31
C LEU A 138 -2.46 -1.68 2.10
N TYR A 139 -1.87 -0.79 1.29
CA TYR A 139 -2.54 -0.14 0.17
C TYR A 139 -2.42 -0.89 -1.17
N ALA A 140 -1.38 -1.71 -1.36
CA ALA A 140 -1.11 -2.41 -2.62
C ALA A 140 -1.39 -3.91 -2.51
N SER A 141 -2.13 -4.44 -3.48
CA SER A 141 -2.36 -5.88 -3.65
C SER A 141 -1.88 -6.27 -5.04
N LEU A 142 -0.80 -7.06 -5.09
CA LEU A 142 -0.20 -7.52 -6.34
C LEU A 142 -0.57 -8.99 -6.57
N VAL A 143 -0.98 -9.31 -7.79
CA VAL A 143 -1.29 -10.68 -8.21
C VAL A 143 -0.52 -10.97 -9.49
N ASN A 144 0.39 -11.95 -9.43
CA ASN A 144 1.17 -12.38 -10.58
C ASN A 144 0.47 -13.54 -11.27
N CYS A 145 -0.11 -13.26 -12.43
CA CYS A 145 -0.78 -14.26 -13.24
C CYS A 145 0.13 -14.67 -14.40
N PHE A 146 0.61 -15.91 -14.41
CA PHE A 146 1.41 -16.44 -15.51
C PHE A 146 1.04 -17.89 -15.84
N ASN A 147 1.45 -18.32 -17.03
CA ASN A 147 1.15 -19.65 -17.50
C ASN A 147 2.19 -20.66 -17.03
N LEU A 148 1.74 -21.70 -16.33
CA LEU A 148 2.57 -22.87 -16.03
C LEU A 148 2.83 -23.70 -17.32
N PRO A 149 4.09 -24.08 -17.61
CA PRO A 149 4.44 -24.98 -18.71
C PRO A 149 3.74 -26.34 -18.57
N GLY A 150 3.34 -26.95 -19.69
CA GLY A 150 2.76 -28.30 -19.71
C GLY A 150 1.27 -28.39 -19.37
N TYR A 151 0.61 -27.28 -19.03
CA TYR A 151 -0.85 -27.26 -18.81
C TYR A 151 -1.57 -26.64 -20.01
N PRO A 152 -2.36 -27.42 -20.79
CA PRO A 152 -3.06 -26.91 -21.95
C PRO A 152 -4.12 -25.88 -21.51
N ARG A 153 -4.08 -24.68 -22.09
CA ARG A 153 -5.09 -23.64 -21.88
C ARG A 153 -5.48 -22.98 -23.18
N THR A 154 -6.78 -22.77 -23.35
CA THR A 154 -7.41 -22.13 -24.52
C THR A 154 -7.15 -20.63 -24.59
N ILE A 155 -6.79 -19.98 -23.47
CA ILE A 155 -6.65 -18.52 -23.37
C ILE A 155 -5.19 -18.16 -23.08
N LYS A 156 -4.56 -17.38 -23.97
CA LYS A 156 -3.39 -16.56 -23.61
C LYS A 156 -3.91 -15.45 -22.71
N MET A 157 -3.59 -15.51 -21.43
CA MET A 157 -4.07 -14.55 -20.43
C MET A 157 -3.65 -13.12 -20.83
N LEU A 158 -4.62 -12.37 -21.35
CA LEU A 158 -4.48 -10.97 -21.72
C LEU A 158 -5.07 -10.16 -20.58
N ILE A 159 -4.22 -9.59 -19.73
CA ILE A 159 -4.65 -8.58 -18.76
C ILE A 159 -4.63 -7.26 -19.51
N LEU A 160 -5.79 -6.86 -20.04
CA LEU A 160 -6.04 -5.49 -20.49
C LEU A 160 -6.27 -4.65 -19.23
N TRP A 161 -5.43 -3.62 -19.06
CA TRP A 161 -5.61 -2.56 -18.07
C TRP A 161 -6.83 -1.69 -18.39
#